data_AF-A0A2V7GJ23-F1
#
_entry.id   AF-A0A2V7GJ23-F1
#
_cell.length_a   1.000
_cell.length_b   1.000
_cell.length_c   1.000
_cell.angle_alpha   90.00
_cell.angle_beta   90.00
_cell.angle_gamma   90.00
#
_symmetry.space_group_name_H-M   'P 1'
#
loop_
_entity.id
_entity.type
_entity.pdbx_description
1 polymer ?
#
loop_
_entity_poly.entity_id
_entity_poly.type
_entity_poly.pdbx_seq_one_letter_code
_entity_poly.pdbx_strand_id
1 'polypeptide(L)'
;MISAEHLWLSVGFLGQAFFSMRFLVQWIASERRKESVIPVSFWFFSIGGGLTLFIYAVYRLDPVFILGQGAGLFVYCRNLYLIRRKERRLAEAGT
;
A
#
# COMPACT_ATOMS: atom_id res chain seq x y z
N MET A 1 13.91 6.78 -29.29
CA MET A 1 12.69 7.54 -28.91
C MET A 1 12.01 6.78 -27.78
N ILE A 2 11.81 7.39 -26.61
CA ILE A 2 10.98 6.79 -25.56
C ILE A 2 9.53 6.85 -26.05
N SER A 3 8.90 5.69 -26.28
CA SER A 3 7.47 5.63 -26.59
C SER A 3 6.64 5.79 -25.31
N ALA A 4 5.39 6.25 -25.46
CA ALA A 4 4.46 6.38 -24.34
C ALA A 4 4.30 5.07 -23.55
N GLU A 5 4.41 3.92 -24.22
CA GLU A 5 4.39 2.60 -23.58
C GLU A 5 5.55 2.40 -22.58
N HIS A 6 6.76 2.83 -22.91
CA HIS A 6 7.91 2.74 -22.00
C HIS A 6 7.70 3.59 -20.74
N LEU A 7 7.05 4.75 -20.87
CA LEU A 7 6.69 5.60 -19.73
C LEU A 7 5.71 4.88 -18.80
N TRP A 8 4.65 4.27 -19.36
CA TRP A 8 3.66 3.53 -18.57
C TRP A 8 4.20 2.26 -17.95
N LEU A 9 5.10 1.54 -18.62
CA LEU A 9 5.83 0.42 -18.03
C LEU A 9 6.68 0.87 -16.84
N SER A 10 7.34 2.02 -16.95
CA SER A 10 8.12 2.60 -15.86
C SER A 10 7.25 2.94 -14.66
N VAL A 11 6.05 3.50 -14.88
CA VAL A 11 5.04 3.74 -13.83
C VAL A 11 4.61 2.42 -13.17
N GLY A 12 4.36 1.38 -13.95
CA GLY A 12 4.02 0.05 -13.44
C GLY A 12 5.12 -0.53 -12.55
N PHE A 13 6.38 -0.47 -12.99
CA PHE A 13 7.53 -0.91 -12.18
C PHE A 13 7.74 -0.07 -10.93
N LEU A 14 7.56 1.26 -10.99
CA LEU A 14 7.62 2.12 -9.82
C LEU A 14 6.52 1.76 -8.82
N GLY A 15 5.28 1.57 -9.29
CA GLY A 15 4.17 1.11 -8.46
C GLY A 15 4.46 -0.22 -7.79
N GLN A 16 5.02 -1.17 -8.55
CA GLN A 16 5.43 -2.47 -8.03
C GLN A 16 6.56 -2.35 -7.00
N ALA A 17 7.55 -1.50 -7.22
CA ALA A 17 8.64 -1.27 -6.28
C ALA A 17 8.13 -0.69 -4.96
N PHE A 18 7.26 0.33 -5.01
CA PHE A 18 6.59 0.87 -3.83
C PHE A 18 5.74 -0.19 -3.11
N PHE A 19 5.01 -0.99 -3.88
CA PHE A 19 4.17 -2.05 -3.32
C PHE A 19 5.00 -3.18 -2.70
N SER A 20 6.17 -3.49 -3.21
CA SER A 20 7.11 -4.47 -2.61
C SER A 20 7.81 -3.91 -1.38
N MET A 21 8.09 -2.59 -1.35
CA MET A 21 8.74 -1.91 -0.22
C MET A 21 7.98 -2.12 1.10
N ARG A 22 6.65 -2.32 1.06
CA ARG A 22 5.84 -2.62 2.25
C ARG A 22 6.38 -3.83 3.02
N PHE A 23 6.79 -4.89 2.32
CA PHE A 23 7.32 -6.10 2.95
C PHE A 23 8.71 -5.86 3.53
N LEU A 24 9.55 -5.07 2.84
CA LEU A 24 10.86 -4.70 3.38
C LEU A 24 10.72 -3.89 4.68
N VAL A 25 9.81 -2.93 4.70
CA VAL A 25 9.54 -2.11 5.88
C VAL A 25 8.96 -2.94 7.02
N GLN A 26 8.05 -3.87 6.71
CA GLN A 26 7.49 -4.78 7.70
C GLN A 26 8.55 -5.73 8.26
N TRP A 27 9.42 -6.27 7.40
CA TRP A 27 10.51 -7.14 7.81
C TRP A 27 11.47 -6.41 8.74
N ILE A 28 11.98 -5.24 8.35
CA ILE A 28 12.86 -4.42 9.19
C ILE A 28 12.20 -4.08 10.53
N ALA A 29 10.91 -3.72 10.53
CA ALA A 29 10.18 -3.43 11.76
C ALA A 29 10.02 -4.67 12.65
N SER A 30 9.82 -5.84 12.07
CA SER A 30 9.65 -7.10 12.80
C SER A 30 10.96 -7.59 13.39
N GLU A 31 12.07 -7.53 12.65
CA GLU A 31 13.40 -7.87 13.16
C GLU A 31 13.80 -6.99 14.34
N ARG A 32 13.56 -5.68 14.23
CA ARG A 32 13.85 -4.72 15.31
C ARG A 32 13.04 -4.99 16.58
N ARG A 33 11.86 -5.58 16.47
CA ARG A 33 10.97 -5.88 17.61
C ARG A 33 11.02 -7.35 18.03
N LYS A 34 11.67 -8.22 17.27
CA LYS A 34 11.68 -9.69 17.44
C LYS A 34 10.28 -10.30 17.50
N GLU A 35 9.32 -9.65 16.84
CA GLU A 35 7.90 -10.05 16.81
C GLU A 35 7.35 -9.81 15.40
N SER A 36 6.38 -10.64 14.99
CA SER A 36 5.69 -10.44 13.70
C SER A 36 4.71 -9.27 13.82
N VAL A 37 5.18 -8.08 13.45
CA VAL A 37 4.40 -6.83 13.55
C VAL A 37 4.18 -6.22 12.17
N ILE A 38 3.02 -5.59 11.98
CA ILE A 38 2.72 -4.81 10.77
C ILE A 38 2.78 -3.32 11.16
N PRO A 39 3.83 -2.59 10.79
CA PRO A 39 3.96 -1.18 11.13
C PRO A 39 2.95 -0.33 10.36
N VAL A 40 2.57 0.84 10.88
CA VAL A 40 1.62 1.74 10.20
C VAL A 40 2.10 2.15 8.80
N SER A 41 3.43 2.31 8.64
CA SER A 41 4.08 2.58 7.37
C SER A 41 3.79 1.53 6.29
N PHE A 42 3.56 0.27 6.65
CA PHE A 42 3.15 -0.79 5.71
C PHE A 42 1.88 -0.40 4.95
N TRP A 43 0.89 0.14 5.66
CA TRP A 43 -0.39 0.54 5.07
C TRP A 43 -0.22 1.74 4.14
N PHE A 44 0.63 2.71 4.49
CA PHE A 44 0.94 3.85 3.63
C PHE A 44 1.64 3.43 2.33
N PHE A 45 2.65 2.55 2.40
CA PHE A 45 3.28 1.99 1.20
C PHE A 45 2.30 1.17 0.35
N SER A 46 1.39 0.43 0.99
CA SER A 46 0.34 -0.33 0.29
C SER A 46 -0.63 0.57 -0.46
N ILE A 47 -1.03 1.70 0.13
CA ILE A 47 -1.88 2.70 -0.53
C ILE A 47 -1.14 3.35 -1.69
N GLY A 48 0.10 3.80 -1.49
CA GLY A 48 0.90 4.44 -2.54
C GLY A 48 1.17 3.51 -3.73
N GLY A 49 1.68 2.31 -3.47
CA GLY A 49 1.92 1.31 -4.51
C GLY A 49 0.62 0.82 -5.16
N GLY A 50 -0.42 0.58 -4.36
CA GLY A 50 -1.73 0.16 -4.84
C GLY A 50 -2.39 1.20 -5.75
N LEU A 51 -2.29 2.49 -5.42
CA LEU A 51 -2.86 3.57 -6.23
C LEU A 51 -2.13 3.70 -7.56
N THR A 52 -0.80 3.66 -7.55
CA THR A 52 0.01 3.70 -8.79
C THR A 52 -0.31 2.51 -9.69
N LEU A 53 -0.39 1.30 -9.13
CA LEU A 53 -0.74 0.10 -9.88
C LEU A 53 -2.20 0.09 -10.35
N PHE A 54 -3.13 0.68 -9.58
CA PHE A 54 -4.51 0.86 -9.99
C PHE A 54 -4.63 1.80 -11.19
N ILE A 55 -3.91 2.93 -11.17
CA ILE A 55 -3.86 3.87 -12.32
C ILE A 55 -3.27 3.15 -13.55
N TYR A 56 -2.20 2.37 -13.37
CA TYR A 56 -1.63 1.55 -14.43
C TYR A 56 -2.62 0.50 -14.97
N ALA A 57 -3.38 -0.14 -14.09
CA ALA A 57 -4.41 -1.13 -14.45
C ALA A 57 -5.53 -0.52 -15.29
N VAL A 58 -6.01 0.67 -14.91
CA VAL A 58 -7.00 1.44 -15.66
C VAL A 58 -6.46 1.81 -17.04
N TYR A 59 -5.20 2.26 -17.13
CA TYR A 59 -4.55 2.54 -18.41
C TYR A 59 -4.45 1.29 -19.30
N ARG A 60 -4.14 0.13 -18.73
CA ARG A 60 -4.08 -1.17 -19.43
C ARG A 60 -5.46 -1.76 -19.74
N LEU A 61 -6.55 -1.16 -19.25
CA LEU A 61 -7.91 -1.69 -19.35
C LEU A 61 -8.02 -3.14 -18.83
N ASP A 62 -7.26 -3.47 -17.77
CA ASP A 62 -7.26 -4.81 -17.17
C ASP A 62 -8.28 -4.88 -16.02
N PRO A 63 -9.48 -5.45 -16.24
CA PRO A 63 -10.53 -5.46 -15.22
C PRO A 63 -10.16 -6.30 -13.99
N VAL A 64 -9.36 -7.35 -14.13
CA VAL A 64 -8.96 -8.21 -13.02
C VAL A 64 -8.02 -7.44 -12.10
N PHE A 65 -7.06 -6.72 -12.69
CA PHE A 65 -6.08 -5.94 -11.93
C PHE A 65 -6.72 -4.69 -11.30
N ILE A 66 -7.66 -4.04 -12.00
CA ILE A 66 -8.47 -2.93 -11.46
C ILE A 66 -9.24 -3.39 -10.22
N LEU A 67 -9.99 -4.50 -10.31
CA LEU A 67 -10.77 -5.01 -9.17
C LEU A 67 -9.87 -5.41 -8.01
N GLY A 68 -8.76 -6.10 -8.27
CA GLY A 68 -7.79 -6.50 -7.24
C GLY A 68 -7.21 -5.30 -6.50
N GLN A 69 -6.70 -4.30 -7.23
CA GLN A 69 -6.07 -3.13 -6.62
C GLN A 69 -7.09 -2.18 -5.98
N GLY A 70 -8.29 -2.06 -6.56
CA GLY A 70 -9.38 -1.28 -5.98
C GLY A 70 -9.84 -1.86 -4.64
N ALA A 71 -10.08 -3.17 -4.58
CA ALA A 71 -10.43 -3.86 -3.34
C ALA A 71 -9.30 -3.76 -2.30
N GLY A 72 -8.04 -3.92 -2.74
CA GLY A 72 -6.86 -3.74 -1.90
C GLY A 72 -6.81 -2.35 -1.25
N LEU A 73 -6.94 -1.29 -2.06
CA LEU A 73 -6.96 0.10 -1.58
C LEU A 73 -8.02 0.34 -0.51
N PHE A 74 -9.25 -0.17 -0.73
CA PHE A 74 -10.31 -0.08 0.27
C PHE A 74 -9.91 -0.72 1.60
N VAL A 75 -9.36 -1.94 1.56
CA VAL A 75 -8.91 -2.66 2.75
C VAL A 75 -7.80 -1.91 3.48
N TYR A 76 -6.84 -1.34 2.75
CA TYR A 76 -5.71 -0.60 3.34
C TYR A 76 -6.19 0.67 4.06
N CYS A 77 -7.07 1.45 3.43
CA CYS A 77 -7.67 2.63 4.04
C CYS A 77 -8.50 2.26 5.29
N ARG A 78 -9.31 1.20 5.20
CA ARG A 78 -10.11 0.69 6.32
C ARG A 78 -9.24 0.27 7.51
N ASN A 79 -8.11 -0.40 7.25
CA ASN A 79 -7.20 -0.82 8.32
C ASN A 79 -6.51 0.38 8.98
N LEU A 80 -6.10 1.38 8.21
CA LEU A 80 -5.54 2.63 8.75
C LEU A 80 -6.56 3.37 9.63
N TYR A 81 -7.81 3.44 9.19
CA TYR A 81 -8.91 4.00 9.98
C TYR A 81 -9.08 3.28 11.33
N LEU A 82 -9.08 1.95 11.34
CA LEU A 82 -9.20 1.18 12.58
C LEU A 82 -8.03 1.40 13.53
N ILE A 83 -6.81 1.47 13.01
CA ILE A 83 -5.61 1.75 13.81
C ILE A 83 -5.77 3.12 14.49
N ARG A 84 -6.11 4.16 13.74
CA ARG A 84 -6.28 5.51 14.29
C ARG A 84 -7.44 5.58 15.30
N ARG A 85 -8.53 4.86 15.05
CA ARG A 85 -9.66 4.77 15.99
C ARG A 85 -9.25 4.09 17.30
N LYS A 86 -8.45 3.02 17.24
CA LYS A 86 -7.92 2.33 18.42
C LYS A 86 -7.02 3.27 19.24
N GLU A 87 -6.12 4.00 18.58
CA GLU A 87 -5.22 4.97 19.22
C GLU A 87 -6.00 6.06 19.96
N ARG A 88 -7.03 6.66 19.32
CA ARG A 88 -7.89 7.66 19.97
C ARG A 88 -8.59 7.11 21.22
N ARG A 89 -9.17 5.91 21.13
CA ARG A 89 -9.88 5.30 22.27
C ARG A 89 -8.96 5.01 23.45
N LEU A 90 -7.71 4.62 23.20
CA LEU A 90 -6.72 4.40 24.26
C LEU A 90 -6.31 5.71 24.93
N ALA A 91 -6.21 6.80 24.17
CA ALA A 91 -5.94 8.14 24.74
C ALA A 91 -7.09 8.64 25.62
N GLU A 92 -8.34 8.45 25.19
CA GLU A 92 -9.55 8.83 25.94
C GLU A 92 -9.77 8.00 27.22
N ALA A 93 -9.28 6.75 27.27
CA ALA A 93 -9.40 5.88 28.44
C ALA A 93 -8.27 6.07 29.48
N GLY A 94 -7.20 6.76 29.09
CA GLY A 94 -6.07 7.09 29.97
C GLY A 94 -6.12 8.49 30.59
N THR A 95 -7.13 9.28 30.23
CA THR A 95 -7.51 10.57 30.86
C THR A 95 -8.63 10.36 31.87
#